data_AF-A0AAD9NS02-F1
#
_entry.id   AF-A0AAD9NS02-F1
#
_cell.length_a   1.000
_cell.length_b   1.000
_cell.length_c   1.000
_cell.angle_alpha   90.00
_cell.angle_beta   90.00
_cell.angle_gamma   90.00
#
_symmetry.space_group_name_H-M   'P 1'
#
loop_
_entity.id
_entity.type
_entity.pdbx_description
1 polymer ?
#
loop_
_entity_poly.entity_id
_entity_poly.type
_entity_poly.pdbx_seq_one_letter_code
_entity_poly.pdbx_strand_id
1 'polypeptide(L)'
;MTFKLHLKRVKKLGHARIKFDLEKLKDPEVAKAFHAMIGGKFAALTILDGDGIDMETLIDTFSIAVTNTASEILGKHRPVKKPWVTADLLDLCDKRRELKKKKKDAEGVRQYRAANQAIKKGMKKPNMN
;
A
#
# COMPACT_ATOMS: atom_id res chain seq x y z
N MET A 1 -39.81 5.97 10.12
CA MET A 1 -38.87 4.89 9.78
C MET A 1 -37.56 5.51 9.33
N THR A 2 -36.44 5.23 10.01
CA THR A 2 -35.12 5.77 9.62
C THR A 2 -34.37 4.77 8.75
N PHE A 3 -34.29 5.04 7.45
CA PHE A 3 -33.50 4.23 6.52
C PHE A 3 -32.00 4.55 6.70
N LYS A 4 -31.20 3.51 6.87
CA LYS A 4 -29.74 3.62 7.07
C LYS A 4 -29.04 3.25 5.76
N LEU A 5 -28.71 4.26 4.96
CA LEU A 5 -27.97 4.11 3.70
C LEU A 5 -26.48 3.86 4.00
N HIS A 6 -25.96 2.72 3.58
CA HIS A 6 -24.52 2.44 3.58
C HIS A 6 -23.99 2.66 2.16
N LEU A 7 -23.32 3.79 1.94
CA LEU A 7 -22.68 4.06 0.66
C LEU A 7 -21.42 3.20 0.51
N LYS A 8 -21.26 2.58 -0.66
CA LYS A 8 -20.07 1.79 -0.99
C LYS A 8 -18.85 2.70 -1.02
N ARG A 9 -17.83 2.35 -0.25
CA ARG A 9 -16.54 3.07 -0.26
C ARG A 9 -15.89 2.92 -1.64
N VAL A 10 -15.74 4.02 -2.37
CA VAL A 10 -14.96 4.08 -3.61
C VAL A 10 -13.48 4.04 -3.23
N LYS A 11 -12.74 3.05 -3.73
CA LYS A 11 -11.28 3.01 -3.61
C LYS A 11 -10.72 4.03 -4.60
N LYS A 12 -10.04 5.07 -4.11
CA LYS A 12 -9.25 5.93 -4.97
C LYS A 12 -8.10 5.08 -5.53
N LEU A 13 -7.97 5.01 -6.85
CA LEU A 13 -6.75 4.53 -7.48
C LEU A 13 -5.59 5.36 -6.90
N GLY A 14 -4.50 4.71 -6.52
CA GLY A 14 -3.32 5.40 -5.99
C GLY A 14 -2.71 6.37 -7.00
N HIS A 15 -1.52 6.91 -6.70
CA HIS A 15 -0.76 7.70 -7.67
C HIS A 15 -0.35 6.81 -8.86
N ALA A 16 -1.22 6.70 -9.84
CA ALA A 16 -0.90 6.12 -11.13
C ALA A 16 0.00 7.10 -11.86
N ARG A 17 1.08 6.57 -12.47
CA ARG A 17 1.92 7.34 -13.38
C ARG A 17 1.01 7.85 -14.51
N ILE A 18 0.89 9.17 -14.63
CA ILE A 18 0.03 9.77 -15.65
C ILE A 18 0.67 9.47 -17.02
N LYS A 19 0.07 8.54 -17.76
CA LYS A 19 0.42 8.29 -19.17
C LYS A 19 -0.52 9.15 -20.02
N PHE A 20 0.03 10.16 -20.69
CA PHE A 20 -0.72 10.96 -21.63
C PHE A 20 -0.90 10.17 -22.93
N ASP A 21 -2.13 10.11 -23.39
CA ASP A 21 -2.50 9.50 -24.66
C ASP A 21 -2.36 10.56 -25.76
N LEU A 22 -1.31 10.42 -26.58
CA LEU A 22 -0.99 11.39 -27.62
C LEU A 22 -1.97 11.33 -28.79
N GLU A 23 -2.70 10.22 -28.97
CA GLU A 23 -3.74 10.09 -30.00
C GLU A 23 -4.93 11.02 -29.74
N LYS A 24 -5.10 11.45 -28.48
CA LYS A 24 -6.17 12.39 -28.09
C LYS A 24 -5.80 13.86 -28.32
N LEU A 25 -4.54 14.17 -28.65
CA LEU A 25 -4.10 15.54 -28.92
C LEU A 25 -4.43 15.92 -30.37
N LYS A 26 -5.63 16.49 -30.57
CA LYS A 26 -6.15 16.85 -31.90
C LYS A 26 -5.62 18.17 -32.46
N ASP A 27 -5.05 19.02 -31.61
CA ASP A 27 -4.54 20.33 -32.03
C ASP A 27 -3.13 20.17 -32.64
N PRO A 28 -2.95 20.49 -33.93
CA PRO A 28 -1.68 20.29 -34.63
C PRO A 28 -0.58 21.25 -34.16
N GLU A 29 -0.90 22.45 -33.67
CA GLU A 29 0.12 23.40 -33.19
C GLU A 29 0.68 22.94 -31.84
N VAL A 30 -0.20 22.53 -30.94
CA VAL A 30 0.18 22.02 -29.62
C VAL A 30 0.94 20.69 -29.76
N ALA A 31 0.55 19.82 -30.71
CA ALA A 31 1.26 18.58 -31.00
C ALA A 31 2.70 18.83 -31.47
N LYS A 32 2.90 19.79 -32.39
CA LYS A 32 4.23 20.16 -32.87
C LYS A 32 5.10 20.76 -31.77
N ALA A 33 4.55 21.68 -30.96
CA ALA A 33 5.27 22.26 -29.84
C ALA A 33 5.66 21.20 -28.79
N PHE A 34 4.76 20.25 -28.52
CA PHE A 34 5.01 19.14 -27.61
C PHE A 34 6.08 18.18 -28.15
N HIS A 35 6.02 17.79 -29.43
CA HIS A 35 7.04 16.97 -30.06
C HIS A 35 8.41 17.66 -30.10
N ALA A 36 8.47 18.97 -30.36
CA ALA A 36 9.72 19.73 -30.30
C ALA A 36 10.30 19.76 -28.87
N MET A 37 9.44 19.94 -27.86
CA MET A 37 9.85 19.97 -26.46
C MET A 37 10.34 18.61 -25.95
N ILE A 38 9.63 17.52 -26.29
CA ILE A 38 10.02 16.16 -25.94
C ILE A 38 11.25 15.73 -26.74
N GLY A 39 11.22 15.92 -28.06
CA GLY A 39 12.34 15.62 -28.95
C GLY A 39 13.61 16.33 -28.52
N GLY A 40 13.54 17.58 -28.06
CA GLY A 40 14.70 18.30 -27.51
C GLY A 40 15.21 17.72 -26.20
N LYS A 41 14.32 17.36 -25.25
CA LYS A 41 14.71 16.80 -23.94
C LYS A 41 15.26 15.38 -24.05
N PHE A 42 14.77 14.60 -25.00
CA PHE A 42 15.14 13.20 -25.21
C PHE A 42 15.98 12.99 -26.48
N ALA A 43 16.55 14.06 -27.06
CA ALA A 43 17.36 14.00 -28.27
C ALA A 43 18.50 12.97 -28.14
N ALA A 44 19.13 12.89 -26.97
CA ALA A 44 20.15 11.90 -26.68
C ALA A 44 19.65 10.45 -26.79
N LEU A 45 18.39 10.18 -26.39
CA LEU A 45 17.79 8.85 -26.51
C LEU A 45 17.45 8.51 -27.97
N THR A 46 17.08 9.51 -28.78
CA THR A 46 16.84 9.31 -30.23
C THR A 46 18.14 9.00 -30.98
N ILE A 47 19.27 9.56 -30.53
CA ILE A 47 20.60 9.22 -31.08
C ILE A 47 20.96 7.77 -30.76
N LEU A 48 20.68 7.31 -29.52
CA LEU A 48 20.91 5.94 -29.08
C LEU A 48 20.05 4.89 -29.81
N ASP A 49 18.83 5.26 -30.20
CA ASP A 49 17.90 4.40 -30.97
C ASP A 49 18.43 4.13 -32.39
N GLY A 50 19.22 5.06 -32.95
CA GLY A 50 19.83 4.95 -34.28
C GLY A 50 20.97 3.92 -34.39
N ASP A 51 21.58 3.54 -33.26
CA ASP A 51 22.70 2.59 -33.22
C ASP A 51 22.24 1.11 -33.21
N GLY A 52 20.95 0.85 -33.44
CA GLY A 52 20.38 -0.51 -33.43
C GLY A 52 20.30 -1.13 -32.04
N ILE A 53 20.41 -0.32 -30.99
CA ILE A 53 20.31 -0.73 -29.60
C ILE A 53 18.83 -0.71 -29.21
N ASP A 54 18.26 -1.89 -28.99
CA ASP A 54 16.87 -2.00 -28.53
C ASP A 54 16.72 -1.39 -27.12
N MET A 55 16.02 -0.25 -27.06
CA MET A 55 15.85 0.52 -25.83
C MET A 55 15.15 -0.28 -24.72
N GLU A 56 14.25 -1.20 -25.07
CA GLU A 56 13.58 -2.06 -24.09
C GLU A 56 14.60 -2.96 -23.37
N THR A 57 15.52 -3.57 -24.12
CA THR A 57 16.58 -4.39 -23.53
C THR A 57 17.52 -3.58 -22.63
N LEU A 58 17.81 -2.31 -22.97
CA LEU A 58 18.64 -1.44 -22.15
C LEU A 58 17.95 -1.08 -20.83
N ILE A 59 16.65 -0.80 -20.87
CA ILE A 59 15.84 -0.52 -19.68
C ILE A 59 15.76 -1.75 -18.78
N ASP A 60 15.58 -2.93 -19.35
CA ASP A 60 15.52 -4.19 -18.61
C ASP A 60 16.87 -4.52 -17.97
N THR A 61 17.96 -4.43 -18.72
CA THR A 61 19.31 -4.66 -18.20
C THR A 61 19.66 -3.69 -17.08
N PHE A 62 19.33 -2.40 -17.22
CA PHE A 62 19.51 -1.41 -16.16
C PHE A 62 18.67 -1.75 -14.92
N SER A 63 17.39 -2.06 -15.10
CA SER A 63 16.48 -2.41 -14.00
C SER A 63 16.96 -3.64 -13.24
N ILE A 64 17.44 -4.66 -13.96
CA ILE A 64 18.02 -5.88 -13.39
C ILE A 64 19.30 -5.56 -12.62
N ALA A 65 20.23 -4.79 -13.21
CA ALA A 65 21.48 -4.41 -12.57
C ALA A 65 21.23 -3.67 -11.25
N VAL A 66 20.38 -2.64 -11.26
CA VAL A 66 20.01 -1.87 -10.06
C VAL A 66 19.37 -2.76 -9.01
N THR A 67 18.43 -3.62 -9.41
CA THR A 67 17.73 -4.52 -8.48
C THR A 67 18.68 -5.55 -7.86
N ASN A 68 19.61 -6.09 -8.64
CA ASN A 68 20.60 -7.05 -8.18
C ASN A 68 21.58 -6.42 -7.20
N THR A 69 22.16 -5.26 -7.54
CA THR A 69 23.06 -4.52 -6.66
C THR A 69 22.35 -4.10 -5.37
N ALA A 70 21.10 -3.63 -5.46
CA ALA A 70 20.31 -3.33 -4.28
C ALA A 70 20.06 -4.57 -3.42
N SER A 71 19.76 -5.72 -4.04
CA SER A 71 19.54 -6.99 -3.33
C SER A 71 20.81 -7.52 -2.69
N GLU A 72 21.98 -7.27 -3.27
CA GLU A 72 23.28 -7.64 -2.73
C GLU A 72 23.67 -6.78 -1.53
N ILE A 73 23.56 -5.44 -1.66
CA ILE A 73 23.95 -4.49 -0.62
C ILE A 73 22.94 -4.46 0.54
N LEU A 74 21.64 -4.38 0.24
CA LEU A 74 20.58 -4.21 1.23
C LEU A 74 19.99 -5.56 1.70
N GLY A 75 20.24 -6.63 0.95
CA GLY A 75 19.57 -7.91 1.16
C GLY A 75 18.12 -7.92 0.68
N LYS A 76 17.52 -9.12 0.64
CA LYS A 76 16.09 -9.27 0.36
C LYS A 76 15.26 -8.78 1.55
N HIS A 77 14.30 -7.88 1.31
CA HIS A 77 13.33 -7.49 2.34
C HIS A 77 12.57 -8.73 2.84
N ARG A 78 12.76 -9.10 4.11
CA ARG A 78 12.01 -10.17 4.75
C ARG A 78 10.82 -9.56 5.49
N PRO A 79 9.57 -9.93 5.16
CA PRO A 79 8.44 -9.50 5.97
C PRO A 79 8.61 -10.10 7.36
N VAL A 80 8.65 -9.23 8.38
CA VAL A 80 8.64 -9.68 9.77
C VAL A 80 7.31 -10.40 10.02
N LYS A 81 7.39 -11.69 10.39
CA LYS A 81 6.20 -12.45 10.80
C LYS A 81 5.71 -11.86 12.12
N LYS A 82 4.69 -11.01 12.03
CA LYS A 82 4.05 -10.44 13.21
C LYS A 82 3.23 -11.53 13.91
N PRO A 83 3.36 -11.69 15.25
CA PRO A 83 2.52 -12.63 15.97
C PRO A 83 1.06 -12.23 15.81
N TRP A 84 0.16 -13.21 15.68
CA TRP A 84 -1.26 -12.98 15.47
C TRP A 84 -1.94 -12.35 16.70
N VAL A 85 -1.37 -12.58 17.89
CA VAL A 85 -1.85 -12.13 19.19
C VAL A 85 -0.65 -11.65 20.01
N THR A 86 -0.75 -10.47 20.63
CA THR A 86 0.28 -9.95 21.55
C THR A 86 0.09 -10.51 22.96
N ALA A 87 1.16 -10.54 23.76
CA ALA A 87 1.10 -10.99 25.16
C ALA A 87 0.02 -10.23 25.97
N ASP A 88 -0.06 -8.91 25.80
CA ASP A 88 -1.09 -8.07 26.43
C ASP A 88 -2.52 -8.51 26.10
N LEU A 89 -2.75 -9.01 24.88
CA LEU A 89 -4.07 -9.48 24.45
C LEU A 89 -4.42 -10.84 25.07
N LEU A 90 -3.41 -11.68 25.35
CA LEU A 90 -3.58 -12.92 26.12
C LEU A 90 -3.94 -12.60 27.57
N ASP A 91 -3.25 -11.66 28.21
CA ASP A 91 -3.55 -11.22 29.57
C ASP A 91 -4.97 -10.66 29.70
N LEU A 92 -5.42 -9.89 28.70
CA LEU A 92 -6.80 -9.41 28.64
C LEU A 92 -7.80 -10.56 28.48
N CYS A 93 -7.45 -11.61 27.73
CA CYS A 93 -8.29 -12.80 27.60
C CYS A 93 -8.43 -13.54 28.93
N ASP A 94 -7.36 -13.64 29.71
CA ASP A 94 -7.38 -14.30 31.02
C ASP A 94 -8.13 -13.47 32.06
N LYS A 95 -7.92 -12.14 32.09
CA LYS A 95 -8.76 -11.21 32.88
C LYS A 95 -10.23 -11.35 32.53
N ARG A 96 -10.58 -11.50 31.24
CA ARG A 96 -11.96 -11.74 30.80
C ARG A 96 -12.50 -13.09 31.30
N ARG A 97 -11.68 -14.15 31.38
CA ARG A 97 -12.10 -15.45 31.94
C ARG A 97 -12.46 -15.33 33.42
N GLU A 98 -11.65 -14.62 34.21
CA GLU A 98 -11.92 -14.41 35.63
C GLU A 98 -13.16 -13.54 35.85
N LEU A 99 -13.33 -12.47 35.05
CA LEU A 99 -14.52 -11.62 35.11
C LEU A 99 -15.81 -12.34 34.70
N LYS A 100 -15.72 -13.41 33.90
CA LYS A 100 -16.86 -14.25 33.55
C LYS A 100 -17.46 -14.95 34.78
N LYS A 101 -16.64 -15.28 35.79
CA LYS A 101 -17.08 -15.88 37.06
C LYS A 101 -17.86 -14.86 37.91
N LYS A 102 -17.50 -13.58 37.84
CA LYS A 102 -18.11 -12.46 38.57
C LYS A 102 -19.29 -11.79 37.85
N LYS A 103 -19.85 -12.44 36.82
CA LYS A 103 -20.93 -11.87 35.99
C LYS A 103 -22.29 -11.74 36.72
N LYS A 104 -22.39 -12.23 37.96
CA LYS A 104 -23.59 -12.08 38.80
C LYS A 104 -23.79 -10.66 39.31
N ASP A 105 -22.71 -9.89 39.48
CA ASP A 105 -22.75 -8.50 39.93
C ASP A 105 -22.82 -7.52 38.76
N ALA A 106 -23.58 -6.43 38.93
CA ALA A 106 -23.71 -5.38 37.91
C ALA A 106 -22.36 -4.76 37.52
N GLU A 107 -21.43 -4.64 38.48
CA GLU A 107 -20.08 -4.15 38.26
C GLU A 107 -19.22 -5.15 37.46
N GLY A 108 -19.34 -6.45 37.77
CA GLY A 108 -18.66 -7.52 37.03
C GLY A 108 -19.12 -7.59 35.56
N VAL A 109 -20.39 -7.31 35.28
CA VAL A 109 -20.90 -7.19 33.90
C VAL A 109 -20.26 -6.01 33.16
N ARG A 110 -20.09 -4.85 33.81
CA ARG A 110 -19.43 -3.68 33.22
C ARG A 110 -17.96 -3.96 32.92
N GLN A 111 -17.22 -4.52 33.88
CA GLN A 111 -15.80 -4.86 33.72
C GLN A 111 -15.60 -5.93 32.62
N TYR A 112 -16.47 -6.94 32.55
CA TYR A 112 -16.45 -7.94 31.47
C TYR A 112 -16.67 -7.32 30.08
N ARG A 113 -17.63 -6.39 29.96
CA ARG A 113 -17.90 -5.69 28.69
C ARG A 113 -16.69 -4.84 28.27
N ALA A 114 -16.06 -4.14 29.22
CA ALA A 114 -14.87 -3.34 28.96
C ALA A 114 -13.69 -4.19 28.46
N ALA A 115 -13.39 -5.30 29.15
CA ALA A 115 -12.33 -6.23 28.73
C ALA A 115 -12.62 -6.84 27.35
N ASN A 116 -13.87 -7.22 27.07
CA ASN A 116 -14.27 -7.76 25.77
C ASN A 116 -14.15 -6.72 24.63
N GLN A 117 -14.47 -5.45 24.91
CA GLN A 117 -14.27 -4.37 23.94
C GLN A 117 -12.78 -4.09 23.70
N ALA A 118 -11.96 -4.12 24.74
CA ALA A 118 -10.51 -3.95 24.63
C ALA A 118 -9.89 -5.04 23.75
N ILE A 119 -10.27 -6.30 23.91
CA ILE A 119 -9.82 -7.42 23.07
C ILE A 119 -10.23 -7.21 21.61
N LYS A 120 -11.49 -6.87 21.35
CA LYS A 120 -11.98 -6.60 19.97
C LYS A 120 -11.28 -5.42 19.31
N LYS A 121 -10.91 -4.40 20.09
CA LYS A 121 -10.12 -3.26 19.58
C LYS A 121 -8.67 -3.67 19.33
N GLY A 122 -8.05 -4.44 20.22
CA GLY A 122 -6.70 -4.96 20.08
C GLY A 122 -6.53 -5.84 18.83
N MET A 123 -7.44 -6.79 18.61
CA MET A 123 -7.42 -7.67 17.43
C MET A 123 -7.62 -6.93 16.09
N LYS A 124 -8.26 -5.75 16.11
CA LYS A 124 -8.46 -4.93 14.91
C LYS A 124 -7.29 -4.00 14.63
N LYS A 125 -6.45 -3.71 15.62
CA LYS A 125 -5.27 -2.88 15.40
C LYS A 125 -4.22 -3.74 14.70
N PRO A 126 -3.55 -3.23 13.66
CA PRO A 126 -2.35 -3.90 13.17
C PRO A 126 -1.35 -3.94 14.33
N ASN A 127 -0.83 -5.13 14.66
CA ASN A 127 0.19 -5.27 15.69
C ASN A 127 1.40 -4.42 15.25
N MET A 128 1.55 -3.26 15.89
CA MET A 128 2.70 -2.39 15.73
C MET A 128 3.69 -2.80 16.81
N ASN A 129 4.64 -3.64 16.42
CA ASN A 129 5.97 -3.64 17.02
C ASN A 129 6.86 -2.84 16.07
#